data_AF-W9YZT4-F1
#
_entry.id   AF-W9YZT4-F1
#
_cell.length_a   1.000
_cell.length_b   1.000
_cell.length_c   1.000
_cell.angle_alpha   90.00
_cell.angle_beta   90.00
_cell.angle_gamma   90.00
#
_symmetry.space_group_name_H-M   'P 1'
#
loop_
_entity.id
_entity.type
_entity.pdbx_description
1 polymer ?
#
loop_
_entity_poly.entity_id
_entity_poly.type
_entity_poly.pdbx_seq_one_letter_code
_entity_poly.pdbx_strand_id
1 'polypeptide(L)' 'AIKAGDWVLTQGTGGAGLAAIQFAAAAVATVVSTMSSNEKAETLKELGASYIINYRKDSS' A
#
# COMPACT_ATOMS: atom_id res chain seq x y z
N ALA A 1 13.00 -8.07 -9.89
CA ALA A 1 13.15 -6.83 -9.11
C ALA A 1 11.97 -5.92 -9.44
N ILE A 2 11.50 -5.12 -8.48
CA ILE A 2 10.51 -4.07 -8.73
C ILE A 2 11.20 -2.95 -9.52
N LYS A 3 10.52 -2.38 -10.51
CA LYS A 3 11.02 -1.26 -11.33
C LYS A 3 9.94 -0.19 -11.52
N ALA A 4 10.38 0.96 -12.00
CA ALA A 4 9.51 2.08 -12.32
C ALA A 4 8.36 1.64 -13.24
N GLY A 5 7.13 2.04 -12.89
CA GLY A 5 5.91 1.69 -13.63
C GLY A 5 5.30 0.33 -13.27
N ASP A 6 5.94 -0.49 -12.44
CA ASP A 6 5.30 -1.71 -11.91
C ASP A 6 4.14 -1.37 -10.98
N TRP A 7 3.20 -2.32 -10.84
CA TRP A 7 2.13 -2.27 -9.85
C TRP A 7 2.41 -3.27 -8.74
N VAL A 8 2.33 -2.79 -7.50
CA VAL A 8 2.60 -3.61 -6.31
C VAL A 8 1.39 -3.55 -5.38
N LEU A 9 0.77 -4.71 -5.16
CA LEU A 9 -0.27 -4.87 -4.15
C LEU A 9 0.38 -5.26 -2.82
N THR A 10 0.05 -4.53 -1.74
CA THR A 10 0.48 -4.86 -0.38
C THR A 10 -0.72 -5.11 0.52
N GLN A 11 -0.53 -5.97 1.52
CA GLN A 11 -1.58 -6.36 2.45
C GLN A 11 -1.06 -6.37 3.88
N GLY A 12 -1.85 -5.79 4.79
CA GLY A 12 -1.55 -5.74 6.20
C GLY A 12 -0.60 -4.61 6.62
N THR A 13 -0.65 -4.26 7.90
CA THR A 13 0.13 -3.15 8.48
C THR A 13 1.20 -3.65 9.47
N GLY A 14 1.67 -4.88 9.30
CA GLY A 14 2.82 -5.42 10.04
C GLY A 14 4.13 -4.90 9.46
N GLY A 15 5.25 -5.13 10.15
CA GLY A 15 6.56 -4.59 9.74
C GLY A 15 6.95 -4.91 8.29
N ALA A 16 6.67 -6.12 7.82
CA ALA A 16 6.94 -6.51 6.44
C ALA A 16 6.08 -5.75 5.41
N GLY A 17 4.78 -5.55 5.70
CA GLY A 17 3.87 -4.82 4.81
C GLY A 17 4.27 -3.35 4.69
N LEU A 18 4.61 -2.70 5.81
CA LEU A 18 5.06 -1.30 5.82
C LEU A 18 6.42 -1.13 5.10
N ALA A 19 7.32 -2.10 5.23
CA ALA A 19 8.58 -2.08 4.49
C ALA A 19 8.36 -2.27 2.98
N ALA A 20 7.44 -3.15 2.59
CA ALA A 20 7.12 -3.40 1.18
C ALA A 20 6.59 -2.14 0.47
N ILE A 21 5.75 -1.35 1.14
CA ILE A 21 5.25 -0.07 0.60
C ILE A 21 6.41 0.88 0.29
N GLN A 22 7.31 1.07 1.25
CA GLN A 22 8.44 2.00 1.10
C GLN A 22 9.41 1.54 0.01
N PHE A 23 9.72 0.25 -0.07
CA PHE A 23 10.60 -0.27 -1.12
C PHE A 23 9.98 -0.14 -2.52
N ALA A 24 8.68 -0.43 -2.65
CA ALA A 24 7.98 -0.29 -3.92
C ALA A 24 7.86 1.18 -4.34
N ALA A 25 7.52 2.08 -3.41
CA ALA A 25 7.46 3.52 -3.66
C ALA A 25 8.83 4.09 -4.06
N ALA A 26 9.91 3.69 -3.39
CA ALA A 26 11.28 4.08 -3.74
C ALA A 26 11.70 3.60 -5.14
N ALA A 27 11.11 2.51 -5.62
CA ALA A 27 11.31 2.00 -6.98
C ALA A 27 10.43 2.71 -8.04
N VAL A 28 9.67 3.75 -7.66
CA VAL A 28 8.72 4.46 -8.55
C VAL A 28 7.65 3.51 -9.09
N ALA A 29 7.27 2.51 -8.29
CA ALA A 29 6.13 1.66 -8.56
C ALA A 29 4.83 2.31 -8.07
N THR A 30 3.70 1.91 -8.66
CA THR A 30 2.38 2.23 -8.14
C THR A 30 2.02 1.26 -7.04
N VAL A 31 1.82 1.75 -5.82
CA VAL A 31 1.55 0.92 -4.65
C VAL A 31 0.08 0.95 -4.30
N VAL A 32 -0.57 -0.22 -4.30
CA VAL A 32 -1.95 -0.41 -3.84
C VAL A 32 -1.89 -1.13 -2.50
N SER A 33 -2.42 -0.52 -1.44
CA SER A 33 -2.47 -1.14 -0.11
C SER A 33 -3.90 -1.51 0.27
N THR A 34 -4.09 -2.74 0.76
CA THR A 34 -5.39 -3.23 1.22
C THR A 34 -5.47 -3.28 2.74
N MET A 35 -6.60 -2.86 3.30
CA MET A 35 -6.82 -2.86 4.75
C MET A 35 -8.30 -3.09 5.12
N SER A 36 -8.55 -3.43 6.39
CA SER A 36 -9.90 -3.70 6.92
C SER A 36 -10.51 -2.57 7.74
N SER A 37 -9.74 -1.52 8.03
CA SER A 37 -10.12 -0.36 8.84
C SER A 37 -9.37 0.86 8.29
N ASN A 38 -9.94 2.06 8.36
CA ASN A 38 -9.28 3.27 7.85
C ASN A 38 -8.34 3.95 8.86
N GLU A 39 -8.23 3.45 10.09
CA GLU A 39 -7.44 4.09 11.17
C GLU A 39 -5.98 4.38 10.80
N LYS A 40 -5.39 3.56 9.93
CA LYS A 40 -3.98 3.69 9.50
C LYS A 40 -3.82 4.18 8.06
N ALA A 41 -4.90 4.62 7.41
CA ALA A 41 -4.86 4.97 5.99
C ALA A 41 -3.89 6.12 5.71
N GLU A 42 -3.90 7.17 6.53
CA GLU A 42 -2.96 8.30 6.36
C GLU A 42 -1.50 7.86 6.50
N THR A 43 -1.18 7.00 7.47
CA THR A 43 0.16 6.43 7.61
C THR A 43 0.59 5.66 6.35
N LEU A 44 -0.31 4.91 5.71
CA LEU A 44 0.03 4.19 4.48
C LEU A 44 0.31 5.15 3.32
N LYS A 45 -0.41 6.27 3.23
CA LYS A 45 -0.15 7.32 2.22
C LYS A 45 1.21 7.97 2.45
N GLU A 46 1.53 8.32 3.69
CA GLU A 46 2.82 8.91 4.07
C GLU A 46 4.00 7.97 3.73
N LEU A 47 3.80 6.66 3.83
CA LEU A 47 4.80 5.64 3.48
C LEU A 47 4.93 5.40 1.97
N GLY A 48 4.07 5.99 1.13
CA GLY A 48 4.15 5.90 -0.33
C GLY A 48 3.07 5.03 -0.99
N ALA A 49 2.01 4.65 -0.28
CA ALA A 49 0.86 4.01 -0.93
C ALA A 49 0.16 5.01 -1.86
N SER A 50 0.08 4.66 -3.16
CA SER A 50 -0.63 5.45 -4.16
C SER A 50 -2.14 5.29 -4.03
N TYR A 51 -2.59 4.07 -3.72
CA TYR A 51 -4.00 3.74 -3.52
C TYR A 51 -4.18 2.93 -2.24
N ILE A 52 -5.33 3.15 -1.60
CA ILE A 52 -5.73 2.39 -0.40
C ILE A 52 -7.13 1.88 -0.63
N ILE A 53 -7.30 0.56 -0.50
CA ILE A 53 -8.59 -0.13 -0.65
C ILE A 53 -9.01 -0.65 0.71
N ASN A 54 -10.18 -0.22 1.17
CA ASN A 54 -10.81 -0.81 2.34
C ASN A 54 -11.81 -1.87 1.90
N TYR A 55 -11.37 -3.13 1.88
CA TYR A 55 -12.18 -4.22 1.33
C TYR A 55 -13.45 -4.53 2.15
N ARG A 56 -13.59 -3.99 3.36
CA ARG A 56 -14.84 -4.09 4.14
C ARG A 56 -15.87 -3.03 3.77
N LYS A 57 -15.42 -1.91 3.20
CA LYS A 57 -16.27 -0.78 2.83
C LYS A 57 -16.58 -0.75 1.34
N ASP A 58 -15.59 -1.13 0.52
CA ASP A 58 -15.62 -0.94 -0.93
C ASP A 58 -16.20 -2.17 -1.66
N SER A 59 -17.00 -3.01 -0.98
CA SER A 59 -17.56 -4.25 -1.51
C SER A 59 -18.93 -4.10 -2.17
N SER A 60 -19.30 -2.87 -2.59
CA SER A 60 -20.67 -2.52 -3.04
C SER A 60 -20.67 -1.99 -4.46
#